data_AF-A0AAW2D3C8-F1
#
_entry.id   AF-A0AAW2D3C8-F1
#
_cell.length_a   1.000
_cell.length_b   1.000
_cell.length_c   1.000
_cell.angle_alpha   90.00
_cell.angle_beta   90.00
_cell.angle_gamma   90.00
#
_symmetry.space_group_name_H-M   'P 1'
#
loop_
_entity.id
_entity.type
_entity.pdbx_description
1 polymer ?
#
loop_
_entity_poly.entity_id
_entity_poly.type
_entity_poly.pdbx_seq_one_letter_code
_entity_poly.pdbx_strand_id
1 'polypeptide(L)'
;MGAMGGFAFHFLKGIYNSPSGAQLVGGTQVVHLNAPRVDGSFAVWGGLFFAFDCTMVYLHQKEDPWNSIVASAATGGFLSMLQGLGASACSAVFATVAY
;
A
#
# COMPACT_ATOMS: atom_id res chain seq x y z
N MET A 1 6.09 1.13 4.68
CA MET A 1 6.03 2.61 4.90
C MET A 1 4.61 3.22 4.76
N GLY A 2 3.53 2.46 4.60
CA GLY A 2 2.20 3.02 4.27
C GLY A 2 1.38 3.59 5.44
N ALA A 3 1.29 2.85 6.56
CA ALA A 3 0.40 3.23 7.66
C ALA A 3 0.86 4.47 8.43
N MET A 4 2.14 4.52 8.85
CA MET A 4 2.70 5.70 9.56
C MET A 4 2.77 6.94 8.66
N GLY A 5 3.14 6.79 7.39
CA GLY A 5 3.20 7.90 6.44
C GLY A 5 1.82 8.47 6.10
N GLY A 6 0.84 7.59 5.87
CA GLY A 6 -0.55 7.99 5.62
C GLY A 6 -1.19 8.64 6.84
N PHE A 7 -0.99 8.08 8.04
CA PHE A 7 -1.46 8.67 9.29
C PHE A 7 -0.86 10.06 9.50
N ALA A 8 0.46 10.21 9.38
CA ALA A 8 1.13 11.50 9.56
C ALA A 8 0.65 12.54 8.54
N PHE A 9 0.49 12.16 7.27
CA PHE A 9 -0.01 13.05 6.23
C PHE A 9 -1.46 13.47 6.45
N HIS A 10 -2.36 12.53 6.79
CA HIS A 10 -3.77 12.83 7.06
C HIS A 10 -3.95 13.63 8.35
N PHE A 11 -3.10 13.40 9.36
CA PHE A 11 -3.06 14.19 10.59
C PHE A 11 -2.61 15.62 10.31
N LEU A 12 -1.50 15.82 9.57
CA LEU A 12 -0.97 17.14 9.21
C LEU A 12 -1.96 17.93 8.35
N LYS A 13 -2.61 17.26 7.39
CA LYS A 13 -3.64 17.88 6.57
C LYS A 13 -4.89 18.26 7.38
N GLY A 14 -5.27 17.45 8.36
CA GLY A 14 -6.42 17.71 9.23
C GLY A 14 -6.21 18.88 10.20
N ILE A 15 -4.99 19.05 10.73
CA ILE A 15 -4.63 20.23 11.56
C ILE A 15 -4.54 21.52 10.73
N TYR A 16 -4.01 21.47 9.50
CA TYR A 16 -3.90 22.64 8.62
C TYR A 16 -5.25 23.12 8.07
N ASN A 17 -6.21 22.22 7.83
CA ASN A 17 -7.51 22.56 7.23
C ASN A 17 -8.61 22.87 8.26
N SER A 18 -8.31 22.82 9.56
CA SER A 18 -9.30 23.06 10.63
C SER A 18 -9.24 24.50 11.19
N PRO A 19 -10.40 25.09 11.54
CA PRO A 19 -10.46 26.42 12.15
C PRO A 19 -9.71 26.48 13.49
N SER A 20 -9.16 27.66 13.80
CA SER A 20 -8.36 27.90 15.01
C SER A 20 -9.11 27.48 16.27
N GLY A 21 -8.50 26.61 17.09
CA GLY A 21 -9.06 26.09 18.34
C GLY A 21 -9.60 24.65 18.28
N ALA A 22 -9.90 24.10 17.11
CA ALA A 22 -10.39 22.71 16.95
C ALA A 22 -9.41 21.80 16.17
N GLN A 23 -8.17 22.25 15.96
CA GLN A 23 -7.20 21.60 15.06
C GLN A 23 -6.87 20.16 15.46
N LEU A 24 -6.71 19.88 16.76
CA LEU A 24 -6.45 18.51 17.25
C LEU A 24 -7.65 17.58 17.08
N VAL A 25 -8.87 18.11 17.25
CA VAL A 25 -10.11 17.34 17.06
C VAL A 25 -10.37 17.09 15.57
N GLY A 26 -10.16 18.08 14.71
CA GLY A 26 -10.25 17.92 13.26
C GLY A 26 -9.17 17.02 12.68
N GLY A 27 -7.93 17.10 13.20
CA GLY A 27 -6.83 16.21 12.86
C GLY A 27 -7.11 14.75 13.21
N THR A 28 -7.55 14.48 14.45
CA THR A 28 -7.91 13.12 14.91
C THR A 28 -9.13 12.56 14.18
N GLN A 29 -10.13 13.37 13.88
CA GLN A 29 -11.31 12.96 13.12
C GLN A 29 -10.98 12.61 11.67
N VAL A 30 -10.15 13.42 11.00
CA VAL A 30 -9.67 13.12 9.63
C VAL A 30 -8.83 11.86 9.61
N VAL A 31 -7.99 11.65 10.61
CA VAL A 31 -7.24 10.41 10.77
C VAL A 31 -8.16 9.22 10.96
N HIS A 32 -9.13 9.28 11.87
CA HIS A 32 -10.04 8.16 12.14
C HIS A 32 -10.87 7.75 10.93
N LEU A 33 -11.30 8.71 10.11
CA LEU A 33 -12.06 8.45 8.89
C LEU A 33 -11.20 7.80 7.80
N ASN A 34 -9.89 8.06 7.77
CA ASN A 34 -8.98 7.57 6.73
C ASN A 34 -8.11 6.38 7.20
N ALA A 35 -7.93 6.18 8.50
CA ALA A 35 -7.14 5.12 9.12
C ALA A 35 -7.54 3.72 8.64
N PRO A 36 -8.83 3.29 8.71
CA PRO A 36 -9.22 1.95 8.25
C PRO A 36 -9.01 1.78 6.74
N ARG A 37 -9.07 2.87 5.96
CA ARG A 37 -8.84 2.81 4.51
C ARG A 37 -7.37 2.61 4.17
N VAL A 38 -6.48 3.38 4.80
CA VAL A 38 -5.03 3.29 4.58
C VAL A 38 -4.48 1.97 5.12
N ASP A 39 -4.91 1.57 6.32
CA ASP A 39 -4.52 0.31 6.95
C ASP A 39 -5.04 -0.90 6.16
N GLY A 40 -6.33 -0.88 5.77
CA GLY A 40 -6.93 -1.93 4.97
C GLY A 40 -6.24 -2.11 3.61
N SER A 41 -5.94 -1.02 2.90
CA SER A 41 -5.19 -1.11 1.64
C SER A 41 -3.76 -1.64 1.83
N PHE A 42 -3.09 -1.32 2.95
CA PHE A 42 -1.77 -1.84 3.25
C PHE A 42 -1.81 -3.34 3.62
N ALA A 43 -2.82 -3.77 4.37
CA ALA A 43 -3.04 -5.17 4.71
C ALA A 43 -3.29 -6.03 3.46
N VAL A 44 -4.09 -5.53 2.51
CA VAL A 44 -4.34 -6.22 1.23
C VAL A 44 -3.06 -6.32 0.40
N TRP A 45 -2.29 -5.23 0.31
CA TRP A 45 -1.01 -5.25 -0.42
C TRP A 45 -0.01 -6.23 0.22
N GLY A 46 0.17 -6.18 1.54
CA GLY A 46 1.08 -7.07 2.26
C GLY A 46 0.65 -8.53 2.19
N GLY A 47 -0.63 -8.82 2.42
CA GLY A 47 -1.17 -10.18 2.35
C GLY A 47 -0.99 -10.82 0.97
N LEU A 48 -1.22 -10.04 -0.10
CA LEU A 48 -1.04 -10.51 -1.46
C LEU A 48 0.45 -10.72 -1.81
N PHE A 49 1.33 -9.85 -1.33
CA PHE A 49 2.78 -10.00 -1.48
C PHE A 49 3.28 -11.32 -0.85
N PHE A 50 2.92 -11.59 0.40
CA PHE A 50 3.30 -12.84 1.07
C PHE A 50 2.69 -14.07 0.40
N ALA A 51 1.44 -13.99 -0.06
CA ALA A 51 0.81 -15.10 -0.78
C ALA A 51 1.56 -15.43 -2.07
N PHE A 52 1.97 -14.43 -2.85
CA PHE A 52 2.76 -14.65 -4.07
C PHE A 52 4.17 -15.15 -3.76
N ASP A 53 4.83 -14.61 -2.75
CA ASP A 53 6.17 -15.03 -2.33
C ASP A 53 6.18 -16.50 -1.90
N CYS A 54 5.25 -16.90 -1.01
CA CYS A 54 5.10 -18.30 -0.58
C CYS A 54 4.74 -19.23 -1.74
N THR A 55 3.85 -18.80 -2.64
CA THR A 55 3.45 -19.61 -3.81
C THR A 55 4.64 -19.87 -4.73
N MET A 56 5.51 -18.88 -4.92
CA MET A 56 6.64 -18.98 -5.83
C MET A 56 7.81 -19.75 -5.22
N VAL A 57 8.06 -19.63 -3.90
CA VAL A 57 8.96 -20.55 -3.17
C VAL A 57 8.45 -21.98 -3.26
N TYR A 58 7.13 -22.20 -3.13
CA TYR A 58 6.54 -23.53 -3.25
C TYR A 58 6.72 -24.15 -4.64
N LEU A 59 6.54 -23.35 -5.71
CA LEU A 59 6.65 -23.81 -7.10
C LEU A 59 8.09 -24.02 -7.57
N HIS A 60 9.01 -23.14 -7.19
CA HIS A 60 10.42 -23.21 -7.63
C HIS A 60 11.35 -23.91 -6.64
N GLN A 61 10.90 -24.20 -5.40
CA GLN A 61 11.68 -24.86 -4.35
C GLN A 61 13.04 -24.19 -4.08
N LYS A 62 13.16 -22.90 -4.41
CA LYS A 62 14.42 -22.16 -4.41
C LYS A 62 14.17 -20.71 -4.00
N GLU A 63 14.90 -20.25 -2.99
CA GLU A 63 14.84 -18.87 -2.51
C GLU A 63 15.84 -18.02 -3.32
N ASP A 64 15.40 -17.54 -4.49
CA ASP A 64 16.17 -16.59 -5.28
C ASP A 64 15.62 -15.16 -5.05
N PRO A 65 16.45 -14.10 -5.03
CA PRO A 65 16.00 -12.70 -4.89
C PRO A 65 14.97 -12.26 -5.94
N TRP A 66 14.91 -12.99 -7.05
CA TRP A 66 13.93 -12.81 -8.12
C TRP A 66 12.49 -13.11 -7.66
N ASN A 67 12.33 -13.97 -6.66
CA ASN A 67 11.03 -14.35 -6.10
C ASN A 67 10.29 -13.14 -5.55
N SER A 68 10.99 -12.33 -4.75
CA SER A 68 10.45 -11.11 -4.16
C SER A 68 10.19 -10.00 -5.18
N ILE A 69 11.00 -9.91 -6.24
CA ILE A 69 10.79 -8.95 -7.33
C ILE A 69 9.53 -9.32 -8.10
N VAL A 70 9.37 -10.59 -8.49
CA VAL A 70 8.19 -11.04 -9.23
C VAL A 70 6.94 -11.02 -8.34
N ALA A 71 7.06 -11.35 -7.05
CA ALA A 71 5.95 -11.22 -6.09
C ALA A 71 5.51 -9.77 -5.93
N SER A 72 6.44 -8.82 -5.88
CA SER A 72 6.13 -7.37 -5.86
C SER A 72 5.46 -6.92 -7.16
N ALA A 73 5.99 -7.34 -8.32
CA ALA A 73 5.41 -7.06 -9.63
C ALA A 73 3.98 -7.58 -9.75
N ALA A 74 3.76 -8.84 -9.34
CA ALA A 74 2.48 -9.52 -9.39
C ALA A 74 1.47 -8.83 -8.46
N THR A 75 1.89 -8.46 -7.24
CA THR A 75 1.06 -7.72 -6.29
C THR A 75 0.61 -6.38 -6.85
N GLY A 76 1.55 -5.57 -7.36
CA GLY A 76 1.25 -4.25 -7.94
C GLY A 76 0.41 -4.33 -9.20
N GLY A 77 0.71 -5.31 -10.07
CA GLY A 77 -0.06 -5.56 -11.30
C GLY A 77 -1.49 -6.01 -11.01
N PHE A 78 -1.67 -6.94 -10.07
CA PHE A 78 -2.96 -7.53 -9.71
C PHE A 78 -3.91 -6.49 -9.09
N LEU A 79 -3.42 -5.67 -8.16
CA LEU A 79 -4.23 -4.62 -7.52
C LEU A 79 -4.75 -3.58 -8.52
N SER A 80 -3.99 -3.34 -9.60
CA SER A 80 -4.33 -2.37 -10.63
C SER A 80 -4.97 -3.00 -11.88
N MET A 81 -5.27 -4.31 -11.88
CA MET A 81 -5.90 -4.98 -13.04
C MET A 81 -7.25 -4.37 -13.41
N LEU A 82 -8.03 -3.94 -12.41
CA LEU A 82 -9.34 -3.33 -12.62
C LEU A 82 -9.25 -1.86 -13.11
N GLN A 83 -8.08 -1.24 -12.99
CA GLN A 83 -7.84 0.14 -13.42
C GLN A 83 -7.38 0.23 -14.90
N GLY A 84 -7.34 -0.91 -15.60
CA GLY A 84 -6.93 -1.04 -17.00
C GLY A 84 -5.49 -1.51 -17.16
N LEU A 85 -5.18 -2.01 -18.37
CA LEU A 85 -3.87 -2.63 -18.66
C LEU A 85 -2.69 -1.67 -18.51
N GLY A 86 -2.85 -0.40 -18.88
CA GLY A 86 -1.80 0.62 -18.72
C GLY A 86 -1.50 0.95 -17.26
N ALA A 87 -2.54 1.04 -16.42
CA ALA A 87 -2.40 1.24 -14.98
C ALA A 87 -1.77 0.02 -14.30
N SER A 88 -2.19 -1.19 -14.68
CA SER A 88 -1.61 -2.46 -14.19
C SER A 88 -0.12 -2.58 -14.53
N ALA A 89 0.28 -2.27 -15.77
CA ALA A 89 1.68 -2.30 -16.19
C ALA A 89 2.53 -1.28 -15.42
N CYS A 90 2.05 -0.03 -15.29
CA CYS A 90 2.76 0.98 -14.50
C CYS A 90 2.88 0.55 -13.03
N SER A 91 1.80 0.09 -12.40
CA SER A 91 1.82 -0.35 -11.00
C SER A 91 2.73 -1.56 -10.77
N ALA A 92 2.81 -2.49 -11.72
CA ALA A 92 3.76 -3.60 -11.66
C ALA A 92 5.22 -3.09 -11.68
N VAL A 93 5.55 -2.15 -12.57
CA VAL A 93 6.89 -1.57 -12.67
C VAL A 93 7.25 -0.72 -11.44
N PHE A 94 6.33 0.08 -10.93
CA PHE A 94 6.58 0.87 -9.72
C PHE A 94 6.71 -0.02 -8.48
N ALA A 95 5.95 -1.11 -8.40
CA ALA A 95 6.04 -2.05 -7.29
C ALA A 95 7.36 -2.85 -7.30
N THR A 96 7.93 -3.16 -8.46
CA THR A 96 9.26 -3.81 -8.54
C THR A 96 10.40 -2.87 -8.19
N VAL A 97 10.31 -1.59 -8.58
CA VAL A 97 11.33 -0.58 -8.27
C VAL A 97 11.32 -0.18 -6.78
N ALA A 98 10.22 -0.41 -6.09
CA ALA A 98 10.06 -0.09 -4.67
C ALA A 98 10.55 -1.21 -3.70
N TYR A 99 11.10 -2.32 -4.22
CA TYR A 99 11.79 -3.38 -3.47
C TYR A 99 13.30 -3.10 -3.41
#